data_AF-A0A1Y0HPP3-F1
#
_entry.id   AF-A0A1Y0HPP3-F1
#
_cell.length_a   1.000
_cell.length_b   1.000
_cell.length_c   1.000
_cell.angle_alpha   90.00
_cell.angle_beta   90.00
_cell.angle_gamma   90.00
#
_symmetry.space_group_name_H-M   'P 1'
#
loop_
_entity.id
_entity.type
_entity.pdbx_description
1 polymer ?
#
loop_
_entity_poly.entity_id
_entity_poly.type
_entity_poly.pdbx_seq_one_letter_code
_entity_poly.pdbx_strand_id
1 'polypeptide(L)'
;MKKILVWGLYTRVSHVLLMVMMLAVFLTPEVKRLLTLHVALGYTLALLFLFRILWGFMDVKYSKFKDFNFSLRDLKEYMFSIFGNKKEHIGHNPASSYAIIAMIVLTFLAVITGALTYGVKEGMGIFSFMNHTMFRDMKLFKEVHEFFSNVLMAVIFAHIAGVLLDKFLHKSRALESMVDGYKMGNEEGVKLTLVQKAFGVVAISLSLFAFVYMLVAPNSLLIADGNVKMDYAKENPAFYKECISCHTLYPPFLLPQKSWVSMMDTLQNHFGDDASLDAATTESIKAFLVKNSAETSTKESSLRILASLDKEKTYLAITETPFWKNRHKEIDKAVFKRADIGKPSNCKACHDNIENGLLNNRDIKPI
;
A
#
# COMPACT_ATOMS: atom_id res chain seq x y z
N MET A 1 -37.32 -1.86 31.05
CA MET A 1 -36.00 -2.23 30.47
C MET A 1 -34.89 -1.67 31.33
N LYS A 2 -33.81 -2.41 31.55
CA LYS A 2 -32.62 -1.98 32.31
C LYS A 2 -31.43 -1.75 31.38
N LYS A 3 -30.44 -0.97 31.83
CA LYS A 3 -29.18 -0.76 31.09
C LYS A 3 -28.33 -2.04 31.20
N ILE A 4 -28.03 -2.68 30.06
CA ILE A 4 -27.26 -3.93 29.98
C ILE A 4 -26.00 -3.71 29.15
N LEU A 5 -24.88 -4.31 29.59
CA LEU A 5 -23.63 -4.26 28.82
C LEU A 5 -23.75 -5.24 27.65
N VAL A 6 -23.73 -4.73 26.42
CA VAL A 6 -23.80 -5.52 25.18
C VAL A 6 -22.42 -5.66 24.56
N TRP A 7 -21.64 -4.57 24.55
CA TRP A 7 -20.31 -4.55 23.95
C TRP A 7 -19.22 -4.40 25.02
N GLY A 8 -18.47 -5.49 25.22
CA GLY A 8 -17.32 -5.50 26.12
C GLY A 8 -16.24 -4.49 25.70
N LEU A 9 -15.38 -4.10 26.65
CA LEU A 9 -14.32 -3.10 26.44
C LEU A 9 -13.43 -3.43 25.23
N TYR A 10 -12.94 -4.67 25.14
CA TYR A 10 -12.02 -5.08 24.07
C TYR A 10 -12.67 -5.04 22.68
N THR A 11 -13.95 -5.39 22.57
CA THR A 11 -14.71 -5.24 21.32
C THR A 11 -14.78 -3.77 20.89
N ARG A 12 -15.05 -2.86 21.83
CA ARG A 12 -15.13 -1.42 21.55
C ARG A 12 -13.77 -0.83 21.17
N VAL A 13 -12.71 -1.13 21.92
CA VAL A 13 -11.35 -0.66 21.62
C VAL A 13 -10.87 -1.20 20.27
N SER A 14 -11.08 -2.49 20.00
CA SER A 14 -10.75 -3.09 18.70
C SER A 14 -11.53 -2.45 17.56
N HIS A 15 -12.81 -2.13 17.75
CA HIS A 15 -13.61 -1.45 16.74
C HIS A 15 -13.11 -0.02 16.46
N VAL A 16 -12.79 0.76 17.49
CA VAL A 16 -12.22 2.12 17.31
C VAL A 16 -10.87 2.03 16.59
N LEU A 17 -10.04 1.06 16.97
CA LEU A 17 -8.75 0.84 16.31
C LEU A 17 -8.92 0.45 14.84
N LEU A 18 -9.84 -0.46 14.51
CA LEU A 18 -10.20 -0.80 13.14
C LEU A 18 -10.67 0.45 12.37
N MET A 19 -11.54 1.26 12.95
CA MET A 19 -12.05 2.49 12.32
C MET A 19 -10.93 3.49 12.01
N VAL A 20 -10.05 3.76 12.99
CA VAL A 20 -8.94 4.71 12.82
C VAL A 20 -7.93 4.19 11.79
N MET A 21 -7.54 2.92 11.87
CA MET A 21 -6.60 2.31 10.92
C MET A 21 -7.17 2.20 9.52
N MET A 22 -8.49 1.95 9.40
CA MET A 22 -9.18 1.91 8.12
C MET A 22 -9.25 3.30 7.47
N LEU A 23 -9.52 4.35 8.25
CA LEU A 23 -9.46 5.72 7.74
C LEU A 23 -8.03 6.08 7.29
N ALA A 24 -7.02 5.71 8.08
CA ALA A 24 -5.62 5.95 7.72
C ALA A 24 -5.25 5.22 6.42
N VAL A 25 -5.60 3.94 6.27
CA VAL A 25 -5.23 3.15 5.07
C VAL A 25 -5.91 3.66 3.81
N PHE A 26 -7.10 4.25 3.95
CA PHE A 26 -7.85 4.88 2.86
C PHE A 26 -7.20 6.18 2.37
N LEU A 27 -6.53 6.95 3.25
CA LEU A 27 -5.93 8.25 2.92
C LEU A 27 -4.48 8.16 2.40
N THR A 28 -3.79 7.05 2.67
CA THR A 28 -2.38 6.87 2.29
C THR A 28 -2.07 6.54 0.81
N PRO A 29 -2.95 5.93 -0.02
CA PRO A 29 -2.56 5.44 -1.35
C PRO A 29 -2.09 6.54 -2.32
N GLU A 30 -2.68 7.73 -2.22
CA GLU A 30 -2.38 8.87 -3.10
C GLU A 30 -0.97 9.44 -2.89
N VAL A 31 -0.41 9.24 -1.69
CA VAL A 31 0.88 9.80 -1.30
C VAL A 31 1.95 8.72 -1.35
N LYS A 32 2.75 8.70 -2.42
CA LYS A 32 3.73 7.62 -2.69
C LYS A 32 4.75 7.39 -1.57
N ARG A 33 5.18 8.44 -0.86
CA ARG A 33 6.07 8.32 0.31
C ARG A 33 5.43 7.57 1.49
N LEU A 34 4.10 7.50 1.53
CA LEU A 34 3.32 6.79 2.55
C LEU A 34 3.03 5.33 2.16
N LEU A 35 3.60 4.82 1.07
CA LEU A 35 3.34 3.43 0.63
C LEU A 35 3.68 2.40 1.72
N THR A 36 4.81 2.55 2.40
CA THR A 36 5.17 1.64 3.50
C THR A 36 4.17 1.73 4.66
N LEU A 37 3.67 2.93 4.97
CA LEU A 37 2.62 3.12 5.97
C LEU A 37 1.31 2.44 5.53
N HIS A 38 0.90 2.61 4.27
CA HIS A 38 -0.28 1.95 3.70
C HIS A 38 -0.21 0.42 3.84
N VAL A 39 0.93 -0.17 3.48
CA VAL A 39 1.16 -1.62 3.58
C VAL A 39 1.15 -2.09 5.04
N ALA A 40 1.82 -1.36 5.95
CA ALA A 40 1.82 -1.68 7.38
C ALA A 40 0.42 -1.61 8.00
N LEU A 41 -0.38 -0.60 7.61
CA LEU A 41 -1.79 -0.48 8.02
C LEU A 41 -2.62 -1.67 7.50
N GLY A 42 -2.44 -2.05 6.23
CA GLY A 42 -3.12 -3.20 5.63
C GLY A 42 -2.86 -4.51 6.38
N TYR A 43 -1.59 -4.84 6.65
CA TYR A 43 -1.26 -6.03 7.44
C TYR A 43 -1.78 -5.96 8.88
N THR A 44 -1.76 -4.78 9.49
CA THR A 44 -2.31 -4.58 10.85
C THR A 44 -3.83 -4.78 10.87
N LEU A 45 -4.55 -4.29 9.85
CA LEU A 45 -5.99 -4.52 9.69
C LEU A 45 -6.31 -6.01 9.53
N ALA A 46 -5.56 -6.73 8.69
CA ALA A 46 -5.71 -8.19 8.58
C ALA A 46 -5.51 -8.89 9.92
N LEU A 47 -4.51 -8.48 10.71
CA LEU A 47 -4.26 -9.04 12.05
C LEU A 47 -5.40 -8.71 13.04
N LEU A 48 -5.93 -7.49 13.04
CA LEU A 48 -7.08 -7.11 13.86
C LEU A 48 -8.33 -7.90 13.48
N PHE A 49 -8.59 -8.10 12.19
CA PHE A 49 -9.69 -8.94 11.72
C PHE A 49 -9.47 -10.41 12.03
N LEU A 50 -8.22 -10.91 12.00
CA LEU A 50 -7.89 -12.27 12.44
C LEU A 50 -8.26 -12.45 13.92
N PHE A 51 -7.87 -11.52 14.80
CA PHE A 51 -8.28 -11.56 16.20
C PHE A 51 -9.79 -11.41 16.37
N ARG A 52 -10.48 -10.64 15.52
CA ARG A 52 -11.94 -10.56 15.52
C ARG A 52 -12.60 -11.89 15.14
N ILE A 53 -12.03 -12.64 14.20
CA ILE A 53 -12.49 -14.00 13.85
C ILE A 53 -12.35 -14.91 15.06
N LEU A 54 -11.16 -14.95 15.68
CA LEU A 54 -10.90 -15.74 16.88
C LEU A 54 -11.88 -15.36 18.01
N TRP A 55 -12.10 -14.06 18.24
CA TRP A 55 -13.09 -13.55 19.19
C TRP A 55 -14.52 -13.99 18.86
N GLY A 56 -14.87 -14.16 17.59
CA GLY A 56 -16.17 -14.65 17.13
C GLY A 56 -16.42 -16.14 17.42
N PHE A 57 -15.36 -16.90 17.74
CA PHE A 57 -15.47 -18.28 18.21
C PHE A 57 -15.39 -18.40 19.73
N MET A 58 -14.91 -17.37 20.42
CA MET A 58 -14.98 -17.30 21.88
C MET A 58 -16.43 -17.10 22.29
N ASP A 59 -16.91 -17.82 23.32
CA ASP A 59 -18.31 -17.77 23.79
C ASP A 59 -18.61 -16.44 24.52
N VAL A 60 -18.52 -15.33 23.78
CA VAL A 60 -18.82 -13.98 24.23
C VAL A 60 -20.16 -13.60 23.64
N LYS A 61 -21.18 -13.54 24.50
CA LYS A 61 -22.55 -13.20 24.13
C LYS A 61 -22.59 -11.90 23.30
N TYR A 62 -23.41 -11.91 22.25
CA TYR A 62 -23.57 -10.89 21.20
C TYR A 62 -22.37 -10.72 20.25
N SER A 63 -21.20 -11.31 20.53
CA SER A 63 -20.00 -11.17 19.70
C SER A 63 -19.65 -12.42 18.89
N LYS A 64 -20.16 -13.59 19.29
CA LYS A 64 -19.92 -14.87 18.63
C LYS A 64 -20.73 -14.99 17.33
N PHE A 65 -20.19 -15.71 16.34
CA PHE A 65 -20.84 -15.85 15.04
C PHE A 65 -22.18 -16.59 15.09
N LYS A 66 -22.42 -17.42 16.12
CA LYS A 66 -23.71 -18.07 16.34
C LYS A 66 -24.85 -17.09 16.67
N ASP A 67 -24.52 -15.88 17.15
CA ASP A 67 -25.51 -14.85 17.47
C ASP A 67 -25.90 -14.01 16.23
N PHE A 68 -25.27 -14.28 15.07
CA PHE A 68 -25.51 -13.54 13.84
C PHE A 68 -26.73 -14.11 13.12
N ASN A 69 -27.50 -13.25 12.48
CA ASN A 69 -28.67 -13.65 11.72
C ASN A 69 -28.38 -13.59 10.22
N PHE A 70 -28.26 -14.76 9.58
CA PHE A 70 -28.06 -14.94 8.15
C PHE A 70 -29.33 -15.43 7.42
N SER A 71 -30.52 -15.12 7.95
CA SER A 71 -31.79 -15.32 7.24
C SER A 71 -31.96 -14.28 6.15
N LEU A 72 -32.05 -14.71 4.89
CA LEU A 72 -32.32 -13.82 3.76
C LEU A 72 -33.70 -13.15 3.86
N ARG A 73 -34.67 -13.83 4.48
CA ARG A 73 -36.00 -13.28 4.74
C ARG A 73 -35.89 -12.11 5.72
N ASP A 74 -35.21 -12.32 6.84
CA ASP A 74 -35.07 -11.31 7.89
C ASP A 74 -34.23 -10.12 7.41
N LEU A 75 -33.23 -10.37 6.54
CA LEU A 75 -32.50 -9.31 5.85
C LEU A 75 -33.43 -8.46 5.00
N LYS A 76 -34.25 -9.07 4.14
CA LYS A 76 -35.21 -8.33 3.30
C LYS A 76 -36.18 -7.54 4.15
N GLU A 77 -36.78 -8.16 5.16
CA GLU A 77 -37.71 -7.51 6.09
C GLU A 77 -37.05 -6.33 6.81
N TYR A 78 -35.81 -6.50 7.28
CA TYR A 78 -35.03 -5.42 7.90
C TYR A 78 -34.75 -4.26 6.93
N MET A 79 -34.43 -4.55 5.67
CA MET A 79 -34.13 -3.51 4.67
C MET A 79 -35.38 -2.74 4.23
N PHE A 80 -36.53 -3.40 4.09
CA PHE A 80 -37.79 -2.74 3.70
C PHE A 80 -38.48 -2.00 4.86
N SER A 81 -38.16 -2.34 6.12
CA SER A 81 -38.69 -1.66 7.31
C SER A 81 -37.90 -0.42 7.73
N ILE A 82 -36.88 0.00 6.98
CA ILE A 82 -36.05 1.19 7.29
C ILE A 82 -36.89 2.46 7.43
N PHE A 83 -37.96 2.61 6.66
CA PHE A 83 -38.86 3.77 6.76
C PHE A 83 -40.13 3.50 7.57
N GLY A 84 -40.23 2.32 8.21
CA GLY A 84 -41.40 1.88 8.97
C GLY A 84 -41.08 1.52 10.42
N ASN A 85 -41.99 0.80 11.07
CA ASN A 85 -41.77 0.28 12.42
C ASN A 85 -40.77 -0.88 12.37
N LYS A 86 -39.58 -0.63 12.91
CA LYS A 86 -38.48 -1.56 12.86
C LYS A 86 -38.36 -2.36 14.16
N LYS A 87 -38.13 -3.66 14.03
CA LYS A 87 -37.86 -4.53 15.18
C LYS A 87 -36.54 -4.14 15.82
N GLU A 88 -36.54 -3.93 17.14
CA GLU A 88 -35.31 -3.66 17.88
C GLU A 88 -34.43 -4.93 17.97
N HIS A 89 -33.13 -4.76 17.75
CA HIS A 89 -32.12 -5.80 17.91
C HIS A 89 -31.11 -5.40 19.00
N ILE A 90 -31.01 -6.21 20.06
CA ILE A 90 -30.06 -5.99 21.16
C ILE A 90 -28.62 -6.15 20.65
N GLY A 91 -28.32 -7.27 19.98
CA GLY A 91 -27.01 -7.52 19.37
C GLY A 91 -26.91 -6.99 17.94
N HIS A 92 -26.45 -7.85 17.03
CA HIS A 92 -26.42 -7.57 15.59
C HIS A 92 -27.81 -7.71 14.98
N ASN A 93 -28.13 -6.81 14.05
CA ASN A 93 -29.26 -6.98 13.14
C ASN A 93 -28.83 -7.80 11.90
N PRO A 94 -29.78 -8.31 11.08
CA PRO A 94 -29.45 -9.10 9.89
C PRO A 94 -28.49 -8.38 8.94
N ALA A 95 -28.74 -7.12 8.57
CA ALA A 95 -27.88 -6.36 7.66
C ALA A 95 -26.44 -6.21 8.20
N SER A 96 -26.29 -5.90 9.49
CA SER A 96 -24.98 -5.80 10.15
C SER A 96 -24.25 -7.14 10.20
N SER A 97 -24.99 -8.26 10.31
CA SER A 97 -24.41 -9.61 10.30
C SER A 97 -23.73 -9.90 8.96
N TYR A 98 -24.41 -9.61 7.84
CA TYR A 98 -23.82 -9.72 6.50
C TYR A 98 -22.67 -8.73 6.29
N ALA A 99 -22.83 -7.46 6.70
CA ALA A 99 -21.81 -6.43 6.52
C ALA A 99 -20.50 -6.79 7.24
N ILE A 100 -20.55 -7.33 8.46
CA ILE A 100 -19.36 -7.73 9.20
C ILE A 100 -18.60 -8.85 8.47
N ILE A 101 -19.29 -9.88 7.98
CA ILE A 101 -18.65 -10.96 7.22
C ILE A 101 -18.08 -10.45 5.91
N ALA A 102 -18.83 -9.61 5.19
CA ALA A 102 -18.35 -9.00 3.96
C ALA A 102 -17.07 -8.17 4.20
N MET A 103 -17.04 -7.31 5.22
CA MET A 103 -15.85 -6.53 5.57
C MET A 103 -14.66 -7.41 5.96
N ILE A 104 -14.87 -8.49 6.72
CA ILE A 104 -13.81 -9.46 7.06
C ILE A 104 -13.23 -10.06 5.80
N VAL A 105 -14.07 -10.67 4.95
CA VAL A 105 -13.62 -11.37 3.73
C VAL A 105 -12.92 -10.40 2.77
N LEU A 106 -13.54 -9.26 2.50
CA LEU A 106 -13.00 -8.25 1.59
C LEU A 106 -11.68 -7.65 2.11
N THR A 107 -11.52 -7.49 3.43
CA THR A 107 -10.23 -7.04 3.98
C THR A 107 -9.12 -8.04 3.71
N PHE A 108 -9.35 -9.34 3.95
CA PHE A 108 -8.35 -10.36 3.64
C PHE A 108 -8.03 -10.41 2.14
N LEU A 109 -9.05 -10.35 1.27
CA LEU A 109 -8.85 -10.30 -0.18
C LEU A 109 -8.04 -9.06 -0.61
N ALA A 110 -8.38 -7.88 -0.09
CA ALA A 110 -7.65 -6.64 -0.37
C ALA A 110 -6.20 -6.71 0.13
N VAL A 111 -5.95 -7.26 1.33
CA VAL A 111 -4.59 -7.37 1.88
C VAL A 111 -3.76 -8.40 1.14
N ILE A 112 -4.31 -9.56 0.78
CA ILE A 112 -3.60 -10.58 -0.01
C ILE A 112 -3.23 -10.04 -1.39
N THR A 113 -4.19 -9.43 -2.09
CA THR A 113 -3.96 -8.85 -3.41
C THR A 113 -3.05 -7.62 -3.36
N GLY A 114 -3.10 -6.85 -2.28
CA GLY A 114 -2.18 -5.75 -2.01
C GLY A 114 -0.76 -6.23 -1.76
N ALA A 115 -0.58 -7.30 -0.98
CA ALA A 115 0.73 -7.93 -0.75
C ALA A 115 1.34 -8.48 -2.04
N LEU A 116 0.53 -9.11 -2.89
CA LEU A 116 0.95 -9.55 -4.23
C LEU A 116 1.34 -8.37 -5.11
N THR A 117 0.55 -7.30 -5.11
CA THR A 117 0.87 -6.06 -5.84
C THR A 117 2.20 -5.48 -5.36
N TYR A 118 2.41 -5.39 -4.05
CA TYR A 118 3.65 -4.89 -3.46
C TYR A 118 4.87 -5.73 -3.87
N GLY A 119 4.72 -7.06 -3.89
CA GLY A 119 5.74 -7.98 -4.39
C GLY A 119 6.03 -7.82 -5.87
N VAL A 120 5.01 -7.91 -6.73
CA VAL A 120 5.16 -7.92 -8.19
C VAL A 120 5.56 -6.56 -8.74
N LYS A 121 5.00 -5.47 -8.21
CA LYS A 121 5.18 -4.11 -8.71
C LYS A 121 6.41 -3.42 -8.13
N GLU A 122 6.60 -3.51 -6.82
CA GLU A 122 7.68 -2.81 -6.11
C GLU A 122 8.89 -3.71 -5.85
N GLY A 123 8.76 -5.04 -5.98
CA GLY A 123 9.82 -5.97 -5.64
C GLY A 123 10.06 -6.08 -4.13
N MET A 124 9.02 -5.88 -3.31
CA MET A 124 9.14 -5.76 -1.86
C MET A 124 8.23 -6.72 -1.10
N GLY A 125 8.56 -6.98 0.16
CA GLY A 125 7.82 -7.86 1.07
C GLY A 125 7.93 -9.35 0.72
N ILE A 126 7.04 -10.14 1.30
CA ILE A 126 7.08 -11.61 1.24
C ILE A 126 6.94 -12.17 -0.19
N PHE A 127 6.34 -11.40 -1.12
CA PHE A 127 6.14 -11.79 -2.51
C PHE A 127 7.13 -11.12 -3.49
N SER A 128 8.20 -10.49 -2.99
CA SER A 128 9.22 -9.82 -3.81
C SER A 128 9.81 -10.73 -4.90
N PHE A 129 9.95 -12.02 -4.62
CA PHE A 129 10.45 -13.02 -5.57
C PHE A 129 9.61 -13.12 -6.86
N MET A 130 8.32 -12.73 -6.82
CA MET A 130 7.44 -12.75 -7.98
C MET A 130 7.71 -11.61 -8.97
N ASN A 131 8.43 -10.56 -8.58
CA ASN A 131 8.76 -9.46 -9.49
C ASN A 131 9.53 -9.97 -10.72
N HIS A 132 10.49 -10.87 -10.55
CA HIS A 132 11.31 -11.37 -11.67
C HIS A 132 10.50 -12.10 -12.74
N THR A 133 9.40 -12.76 -12.38
CA THR A 133 8.60 -13.57 -13.30
C THR A 133 7.33 -12.87 -13.75
N MET A 134 6.74 -12.00 -12.93
CA MET A 134 5.41 -11.43 -13.15
C MET A 134 5.38 -9.90 -13.26
N PHE A 135 6.53 -9.20 -13.30
CA PHE A 135 6.56 -7.74 -13.40
C PHE A 135 5.72 -7.17 -14.56
N ARG A 136 5.62 -7.88 -15.68
CA ARG A 136 4.82 -7.45 -16.84
C ARG A 136 3.32 -7.35 -16.52
N ASP A 137 2.84 -8.10 -15.54
CA ASP A 137 1.45 -8.12 -15.10
C ASP A 137 1.19 -7.18 -13.91
N MET A 138 2.15 -6.34 -13.50
CA MET A 138 2.01 -5.45 -12.34
C MET A 138 0.75 -4.57 -12.37
N LYS A 139 0.25 -4.20 -13.56
CA LYS A 139 -0.99 -3.45 -13.74
C LYS A 139 -2.21 -4.28 -13.30
N LEU A 140 -2.27 -5.55 -13.69
CA LEU A 140 -3.36 -6.46 -13.31
C LEU A 140 -3.43 -6.62 -11.79
N PHE A 141 -2.30 -6.89 -11.13
CA PHE A 141 -2.27 -7.03 -9.67
C PHE A 141 -2.80 -5.78 -8.97
N LYS A 142 -2.35 -4.59 -9.42
CA LYS A 142 -2.84 -3.31 -8.92
C LYS A 142 -4.35 -3.14 -9.11
N GLU A 143 -4.88 -3.44 -10.29
CA GLU A 143 -6.31 -3.34 -10.60
C GLU A 143 -7.16 -4.30 -9.75
N VAL A 144 -6.67 -5.53 -9.52
CA VAL A 144 -7.35 -6.50 -8.64
C VAL A 144 -7.38 -6.01 -7.19
N HIS A 145 -6.28 -5.44 -6.69
CA HIS A 145 -6.25 -4.83 -5.36
C HIS A 145 -7.20 -3.62 -5.25
N GLU A 146 -7.22 -2.75 -6.25
CA GLU A 146 -8.12 -1.60 -6.34
C GLU A 146 -9.59 -2.04 -6.38
N PHE A 147 -9.91 -3.12 -7.10
CA PHE A 147 -11.25 -3.69 -7.11
C PHE A 147 -11.71 -4.11 -5.71
N PHE A 148 -10.95 -4.97 -5.02
CA PHE A 148 -11.35 -5.45 -3.69
C PHE A 148 -11.39 -4.34 -2.65
N SER A 149 -10.44 -3.39 -2.69
CA SER A 149 -10.42 -2.24 -1.78
C SER A 149 -11.59 -1.28 -2.03
N ASN A 150 -11.97 -1.02 -3.28
CA ASN A 150 -13.14 -0.21 -3.61
C ASN A 150 -14.45 -0.88 -3.18
N VAL A 151 -14.59 -2.20 -3.38
CA VAL A 151 -15.76 -2.95 -2.91
C VAL A 151 -15.83 -2.95 -1.38
N LEU A 152 -14.69 -3.14 -0.70
CA LEU A 152 -14.60 -3.00 0.76
C LEU A 152 -15.08 -1.61 1.21
N MET A 153 -14.63 -0.54 0.53
CA MET A 153 -15.05 0.81 0.89
C MET A 153 -16.53 1.06 0.68
N ALA A 154 -17.12 0.54 -0.40
CA ALA A 154 -18.56 0.61 -0.62
C ALA A 154 -19.34 -0.04 0.54
N VAL A 155 -18.89 -1.20 1.03
CA VAL A 155 -19.51 -1.88 2.17
C VAL A 155 -19.34 -1.08 3.47
N ILE A 156 -18.17 -0.49 3.71
CA ILE A 156 -17.93 0.36 4.89
C ILE A 156 -18.83 1.60 4.86
N PHE A 157 -18.94 2.28 3.72
CA PHE A 157 -19.83 3.43 3.59
C PHE A 157 -21.30 3.03 3.79
N ALA A 158 -21.74 1.90 3.24
CA ALA A 158 -23.07 1.36 3.47
C ALA A 158 -23.31 1.01 4.95
N HIS A 159 -22.29 0.47 5.64
CA HIS A 159 -22.34 0.19 7.07
C HIS A 159 -22.52 1.47 7.90
N ILE A 160 -21.71 2.50 7.63
CA ILE A 160 -21.79 3.79 8.32
C ILE A 160 -23.16 4.44 8.06
N ALA A 161 -23.60 4.48 6.80
CA ALA A 161 -24.92 5.00 6.43
C ALA A 161 -26.03 4.25 7.15
N GLY A 162 -25.97 2.92 7.23
CA GLY A 162 -26.94 2.10 7.95
C GLY A 162 -27.01 2.44 9.45
N VAL A 163 -25.88 2.65 10.11
CA VAL A 163 -25.84 3.03 11.54
C VAL A 163 -26.39 4.45 11.75
N LEU A 164 -26.07 5.39 10.86
CA LEU A 164 -26.58 6.76 10.93
C LEU A 164 -28.09 6.82 10.67
N LEU A 165 -28.59 6.11 9.66
CA LEU A 165 -30.03 6.00 9.39
C LEU A 165 -30.77 5.40 10.57
N ASP A 166 -30.24 4.34 11.18
CA ASP A 166 -30.85 3.71 12.35
C ASP A 166 -30.91 4.66 13.56
N LYS A 167 -29.86 5.48 13.75
CA LYS A 167 -29.82 6.53 14.76
C LYS A 167 -30.85 7.63 14.51
N PHE A 168 -30.95 8.15 13.29
CA PHE A 168 -31.80 9.31 13.00
C PHE A 168 -33.27 8.96 12.81
N LEU A 169 -33.58 7.84 12.15
CA LEU A 169 -34.97 7.43 11.86
C LEU A 169 -35.61 6.69 13.04
N HIS A 170 -34.87 5.81 13.70
CA HIS A 170 -35.40 4.95 14.76
C HIS A 170 -34.91 5.34 16.16
N LYS A 171 -34.15 6.44 16.28
CA LYS A 171 -33.56 6.90 17.56
C LYS A 171 -32.79 5.78 18.27
N SER A 172 -32.22 4.86 17.49
CA SER A 172 -31.54 3.69 18.03
C SER A 172 -30.24 4.11 18.72
N ARG A 173 -29.87 3.34 19.75
CA ARG A 173 -28.60 3.55 20.49
C ARG A 173 -27.44 2.73 19.90
N ALA A 174 -27.49 2.38 18.62
CA ALA A 174 -26.47 1.53 18.02
C ALA A 174 -25.07 2.19 18.10
N LEU A 175 -24.98 3.46 17.72
CA LEU A 175 -23.74 4.23 17.74
C LEU A 175 -23.25 4.47 19.17
N GLU A 176 -24.14 4.93 20.07
CA GLU A 176 -23.82 5.21 21.47
C GLU A 176 -23.35 3.94 22.19
N SER A 177 -23.96 2.79 21.88
CA SER A 177 -23.57 1.52 22.49
C SER A 177 -22.15 1.11 22.12
N MET A 178 -21.61 1.53 20.99
CA MET A 178 -20.20 1.30 20.64
C MET A 178 -19.24 2.21 21.42
N VAL A 179 -19.74 3.32 21.97
CA VAL A 179 -18.97 4.24 22.80
C VAL A 179 -19.03 3.84 24.26
N ASP A 180 -20.22 3.62 24.83
CA ASP A 180 -20.38 3.33 26.27
C ASP A 180 -20.47 1.82 26.58
N GLY A 181 -20.85 0.99 25.61
CA GLY A 181 -21.01 -0.46 25.74
C GLY A 181 -22.44 -0.93 25.99
N TYR A 182 -23.40 -0.03 26.18
CA TYR A 182 -24.68 -0.36 26.79
C TYR A 182 -25.90 -0.13 25.88
N LYS A 183 -26.90 -0.98 26.05
CA LYS A 183 -28.26 -0.81 25.51
C LYS A 183 -29.32 -1.07 26.58
N MET A 184 -30.58 -0.74 26.28
CA MET A 184 -31.71 -1.09 27.14
C MET A 184 -32.20 -2.50 26.80
N GLY A 185 -32.39 -3.35 27.80
CA GLY A 185 -32.86 -4.71 27.61
C GLY A 185 -33.28 -5.36 28.93
N ASN A 186 -33.79 -6.59 28.87
CA ASN A 186 -34.24 -7.33 30.06
C ASN A 186 -33.28 -8.45 30.46
N GLU A 187 -32.34 -8.82 29.59
CA GLU A 187 -31.38 -9.90 29.79
C GLU A 187 -30.22 -9.53 30.72
N GLU A 188 -29.38 -10.50 31.10
CA GLU A 188 -28.07 -10.22 31.68
C GLU A 188 -27.09 -9.70 30.61
N GLY A 189 -26.32 -8.67 30.99
CA GLY A 189 -25.23 -8.14 30.18
C GLY A 189 -24.02 -9.08 30.13
N VAL A 190 -23.13 -8.82 29.19
CA VAL A 190 -21.89 -9.59 28.97
C VAL A 190 -20.99 -9.52 30.21
N LYS A 191 -20.48 -10.67 30.64
CA LYS A 191 -19.41 -10.80 31.64
C LYS A 191 -18.25 -11.55 31.01
N LEU A 192 -17.06 -10.94 31.00
CA LEU A 192 -15.88 -11.56 30.40
C LEU A 192 -15.11 -12.41 31.41
N THR A 193 -14.71 -13.61 30.99
CA THR A 193 -13.80 -14.48 31.75
C THR A 193 -12.37 -13.92 31.76
N LEU A 194 -11.51 -14.43 32.64
CA LEU A 194 -10.10 -14.02 32.67
C LEU A 194 -9.39 -14.31 31.34
N VAL A 195 -9.68 -15.46 30.72
CA VAL A 195 -9.14 -15.85 29.41
C VAL A 195 -9.55 -14.88 28.31
N GLN A 196 -10.84 -14.48 28.28
CA GLN A 196 -11.33 -13.50 27.32
C GLN A 196 -10.68 -12.12 27.51
N LYS A 197 -10.47 -11.69 28.75
CA LYS A 197 -9.76 -10.43 29.05
C LYS A 197 -8.30 -10.49 28.60
N ALA A 198 -7.59 -11.57 28.93
CA ALA A 198 -6.19 -11.77 28.53
C ALA A 198 -6.04 -11.80 27.02
N PHE A 199 -6.91 -12.53 26.31
CA PHE A 199 -6.94 -12.54 24.85
C PHE A 199 -7.13 -11.14 24.27
N GLY A 200 -8.09 -10.37 24.79
CA GLY A 200 -8.36 -9.00 24.32
C GLY A 200 -7.14 -8.08 24.48
N VAL A 201 -6.42 -8.18 25.61
CA VAL A 201 -5.17 -7.42 25.84
C VAL A 201 -4.09 -7.86 24.85
N VAL A 202 -3.87 -9.16 24.69
CA VAL A 202 -2.85 -9.71 23.79
C VAL A 202 -3.14 -9.32 22.35
N ALA A 203 -4.38 -9.47 21.89
CA ALA A 203 -4.79 -9.11 20.54
C ALA A 203 -4.47 -7.65 20.20
N ILE A 204 -4.91 -6.71 21.05
CA ILE A 204 -4.69 -5.28 20.82
C ILE A 204 -3.19 -4.94 20.90
N SER A 205 -2.50 -5.47 21.91
CA SER A 205 -1.08 -5.18 22.11
C SER A 205 -0.22 -5.72 20.97
N LEU A 206 -0.51 -6.93 20.50
CA LEU A 206 0.22 -7.56 19.40
C LEU A 206 -0.07 -6.86 18.07
N SER A 207 -1.31 -6.41 17.81
CA SER A 207 -1.62 -5.61 16.62
C SER A 207 -0.87 -4.28 16.62
N LEU A 208 -0.85 -3.56 17.74
CA LEU A 208 -0.11 -2.29 17.85
C LEU A 208 1.40 -2.50 17.77
N PHE A 209 1.92 -3.53 18.43
CA PHE A 209 3.33 -3.91 18.34
C PHE A 209 3.71 -4.24 16.90
N ALA A 210 2.94 -5.07 16.20
CA ALA A 210 3.20 -5.43 14.80
C ALA A 210 3.21 -4.20 13.89
N PHE A 211 2.26 -3.28 14.08
CA PHE A 211 2.21 -2.02 13.35
C PHE A 211 3.48 -1.19 13.57
N VAL A 212 3.85 -0.93 14.83
CA VAL A 212 5.04 -0.15 15.17
C VAL A 212 6.31 -0.85 14.68
N TYR A 213 6.41 -2.17 14.87
CA TYR A 213 7.53 -2.98 14.43
C TYR A 213 7.76 -2.85 12.92
N MET A 214 6.70 -2.94 12.09
CA MET A 214 6.84 -2.73 10.65
C MET A 214 7.32 -1.31 10.31
N LEU A 215 6.95 -0.28 11.07
CA LEU A 215 7.42 1.08 10.77
C LEU A 215 8.89 1.32 11.16
N VAL A 216 9.38 0.68 12.23
CA VAL A 216 10.75 0.90 12.74
C VAL A 216 11.75 -0.14 12.24
N ALA A 217 11.30 -1.30 11.77
CA ALA A 217 12.14 -2.37 11.24
C ALA A 217 11.88 -2.53 9.72
N PRO A 218 12.51 -1.71 8.86
CA PRO A 218 12.29 -1.72 7.40
C PRO A 218 12.72 -3.02 6.71
N ASN A 219 13.51 -3.85 7.40
CA ASN A 219 13.94 -5.17 6.95
C ASN A 219 13.01 -6.31 7.42
N SER A 220 11.87 -5.99 8.03
CA SER A 220 10.91 -7.00 8.44
C SER A 220 10.31 -7.70 7.21
N LEU A 221 10.08 -9.01 7.32
CA LEU A 221 9.67 -9.89 6.21
C LEU A 221 8.53 -9.33 5.34
N LEU A 222 7.56 -8.65 5.95
CA LEU A 222 6.37 -8.15 5.28
C LEU A 222 6.62 -6.89 4.45
N ILE A 223 7.66 -6.12 4.75
CA ILE A 223 7.94 -4.83 4.09
C ILE A 223 9.39 -4.67 3.59
N ALA A 224 10.21 -5.70 3.73
CA ALA A 224 11.61 -5.72 3.31
C ALA A 224 11.76 -5.37 1.83
N ASP A 225 12.87 -4.72 1.50
CA ASP A 225 13.24 -4.53 0.09
C ASP A 225 13.77 -5.85 -0.47
N GLY A 226 13.15 -6.39 -1.51
CA GLY A 226 13.71 -7.51 -2.26
C GLY A 226 14.65 -7.06 -3.38
N ASN A 227 14.72 -5.75 -3.64
CA ASN A 227 15.61 -5.22 -4.66
C ASN A 227 17.06 -5.17 -4.15
N VAL A 228 17.98 -5.74 -4.91
CA VAL A 228 19.40 -5.75 -4.59
C VAL A 228 20.05 -4.43 -5.01
N LYS A 229 20.85 -3.83 -4.12
CA LYS A 229 21.72 -2.71 -4.46
C LYS A 229 22.79 -3.18 -5.47
N MET A 230 22.93 -2.44 -6.55
CA MET A 230 23.97 -2.68 -7.54
C MET A 230 25.29 -2.04 -7.09
N ASP A 231 26.36 -2.83 -7.17
CA ASP A 231 27.74 -2.35 -7.05
C ASP A 231 28.32 -2.20 -8.46
N TYR A 232 28.07 -1.06 -9.09
CA TYR A 232 28.53 -0.82 -10.46
C TYR A 232 30.06 -0.82 -10.59
N ALA A 233 30.80 -0.49 -9.52
CA ALA A 233 32.26 -0.54 -9.54
C ALA A 233 32.77 -1.97 -9.72
N LYS A 234 32.06 -2.95 -9.16
CA LYS A 234 32.35 -4.37 -9.34
C LYS A 234 31.78 -4.94 -10.64
N GLU A 235 30.56 -4.54 -11.01
CA GLU A 235 29.88 -5.07 -12.20
C GLU A 235 30.49 -4.59 -13.52
N ASN A 236 30.88 -3.31 -13.61
CA ASN A 236 31.63 -2.77 -14.74
C ASN A 236 32.47 -1.54 -14.28
N PRO A 237 33.77 -1.76 -13.98
CA PRO A 237 34.64 -0.69 -13.49
C PRO A 237 34.77 0.51 -14.43
N ALA A 238 34.75 0.27 -15.75
CA ALA A 238 34.83 1.34 -16.76
C ALA A 238 33.59 2.23 -16.71
N PHE A 239 32.39 1.63 -16.73
CA PHE A 239 31.13 2.38 -16.61
C PHE A 239 31.08 3.19 -15.31
N TYR A 240 31.45 2.57 -14.19
CA TYR A 240 31.46 3.27 -12.91
C TYR A 240 32.40 4.47 -12.94
N LYS A 241 33.67 4.27 -13.30
CA LYS A 241 34.70 5.29 -13.22
C LYS A 241 34.46 6.43 -14.21
N GLU A 242 34.15 6.11 -15.46
CA GLU A 242 34.01 7.12 -16.52
C GLU A 242 32.70 7.89 -16.37
N CYS A 243 31.57 7.22 -16.11
CA CYS A 243 30.25 7.89 -16.10
C CYS A 243 29.92 8.62 -14.78
N ILE A 244 30.51 8.26 -13.64
CA ILE A 244 30.27 8.98 -12.36
C ILE A 244 31.09 10.26 -12.24
N SER A 245 32.12 10.44 -13.07
CA SER A 245 33.10 11.52 -12.96
C SER A 245 32.48 12.92 -13.13
N CYS A 246 31.44 13.04 -13.95
CA CYS A 246 30.83 14.32 -14.32
C CYS A 246 29.42 14.54 -13.75
N HIS A 247 28.64 13.47 -13.57
CA HIS A 247 27.24 13.54 -13.12
C HIS A 247 26.85 12.34 -12.26
N THR A 248 25.64 12.37 -11.71
CA THR A 248 25.05 11.21 -11.02
C THR A 248 25.20 9.96 -11.87
N LEU A 249 25.66 8.85 -11.30
CA LEU A 249 25.70 7.58 -12.01
C LEU A 249 24.26 7.09 -12.25
N TYR A 250 23.79 7.20 -13.48
CA TYR A 250 22.41 6.82 -13.83
C TYR A 250 22.30 5.31 -14.03
N PRO A 251 21.34 4.64 -13.36
CA PRO A 251 21.08 3.23 -13.61
C PRO A 251 20.74 2.97 -15.08
N PRO A 252 21.36 1.95 -15.72
CA PRO A 252 21.12 1.68 -17.14
C PRO A 252 19.65 1.43 -17.49
N PHE A 253 18.85 0.94 -16.55
CA PHE A 253 17.43 0.68 -16.78
C PHE A 253 16.55 1.93 -16.98
N LEU A 254 17.11 3.14 -16.85
CA LEU A 254 16.37 4.40 -17.02
C LEU A 254 16.31 4.92 -18.46
N LEU A 255 16.95 4.24 -19.42
CA LEU A 255 16.81 4.52 -20.84
C LEU A 255 16.75 3.20 -21.65
N PRO A 256 16.14 3.24 -22.85
CA PRO A 256 16.11 2.09 -23.76
C PRO A 256 17.47 1.83 -24.41
N GLN A 257 17.68 0.63 -24.96
CA GLN A 257 18.92 0.24 -25.66
C GLN A 257 19.28 1.23 -26.76
N LYS A 258 18.29 1.61 -27.58
CA LYS A 258 18.47 2.57 -28.69
C LYS A 258 19.08 3.90 -28.21
N SER A 259 18.64 4.39 -27.06
CA SER A 259 19.14 5.63 -26.47
C SER A 259 20.58 5.49 -25.99
N TRP A 260 20.92 4.39 -25.32
CA TRP A 260 22.29 4.13 -24.87
C TRP A 260 23.26 3.97 -26.03
N VAL A 261 22.87 3.23 -27.07
CA VAL A 261 23.67 3.09 -28.29
C VAL A 261 23.93 4.45 -28.92
N SER A 262 22.88 5.24 -29.13
CA SER A 262 23.01 6.58 -29.72
C SER A 262 23.88 7.51 -28.89
N MET A 263 23.81 7.42 -27.56
CA MET A 263 24.63 8.24 -26.65
C MET A 263 26.10 7.84 -26.71
N MET A 264 26.41 6.55 -26.68
CA MET A 264 27.79 6.05 -26.73
C MET A 264 28.44 6.27 -28.11
N ASP A 265 27.64 6.29 -29.18
CA ASP A 265 28.13 6.54 -30.55
C ASP A 265 28.41 8.02 -30.84
N THR A 266 28.04 8.93 -29.92
CA THR A 266 28.15 10.39 -30.12
C THR A 266 28.83 11.10 -28.94
N LEU A 267 29.73 10.42 -28.23
CA LEU A 267 30.42 10.96 -27.04
C LEU A 267 31.25 12.22 -27.30
N GLN A 268 31.66 12.49 -28.56
CA GLN A 268 32.32 13.74 -28.95
C GLN A 268 31.46 14.98 -28.69
N ASN A 269 30.14 14.79 -28.57
CA ASN A 269 29.17 15.84 -28.25
C ASN A 269 28.19 15.34 -27.17
N HIS A 270 28.74 15.09 -25.99
CA HIS A 270 28.00 14.66 -24.82
C HIS A 270 27.43 15.86 -24.06
N PHE A 271 26.28 16.36 -24.51
CA PHE A 271 25.59 17.53 -23.92
C PHE A 271 26.40 18.84 -23.94
N GLY A 272 27.23 19.02 -24.96
CA GLY A 272 28.07 20.22 -25.14
C GLY A 272 29.52 20.03 -24.71
N ASP A 273 29.86 18.90 -24.09
CA ASP A 273 31.23 18.52 -23.73
C ASP A 273 31.72 17.33 -24.59
N ASP A 274 33.03 17.14 -24.69
CA ASP A 274 33.64 15.94 -25.29
C ASP A 274 33.92 14.92 -24.18
N ALA A 275 33.21 13.79 -24.23
CA ALA A 275 33.36 12.66 -23.31
C ALA A 275 33.90 11.42 -24.03
N SER A 276 34.63 11.60 -25.14
CA SER A 276 35.19 10.50 -25.93
C SER A 276 36.16 9.65 -25.10
N LEU A 277 36.06 8.33 -25.28
CA LEU A 277 36.90 7.33 -24.62
C LEU A 277 37.63 6.51 -25.69
N ASP A 278 38.61 5.72 -25.29
CA ASP A 278 39.21 4.73 -26.18
C ASP A 278 38.18 3.68 -26.62
N ALA A 279 38.44 3.03 -27.75
CA ALA A 279 37.48 2.10 -28.36
C ALA A 279 37.13 0.91 -27.44
N ALA A 280 38.09 0.39 -26.66
CA ALA A 280 37.85 -0.77 -25.80
C ALA A 280 36.97 -0.39 -24.60
N THR A 281 37.24 0.77 -23.99
CA THR A 281 36.41 1.32 -22.91
C THR A 281 35.00 1.65 -23.40
N THR A 282 34.89 2.29 -24.57
CA THR A 282 33.59 2.62 -25.18
C THR A 282 32.74 1.37 -25.41
N GLU A 283 33.30 0.33 -26.01
CA GLU A 283 32.58 -0.91 -26.28
C GLU A 283 32.18 -1.63 -24.99
N SER A 284 33.06 -1.67 -23.98
CA SER A 284 32.75 -2.28 -22.68
C SER A 284 31.57 -1.60 -21.98
N ILE A 285 31.55 -0.25 -21.96
CA ILE A 285 30.46 0.53 -21.37
C ILE A 285 29.17 0.36 -22.18
N LYS A 286 29.24 0.46 -23.51
CA LYS A 286 28.10 0.32 -24.40
C LYS A 286 27.43 -1.05 -24.24
N ALA A 287 28.21 -2.13 -24.23
CA ALA A 287 27.70 -3.48 -24.02
C ALA A 287 27.01 -3.62 -22.65
N PHE A 288 27.59 -3.04 -21.59
CA PHE A 288 26.99 -3.05 -20.26
C PHE A 288 25.67 -2.29 -20.18
N LEU A 289 25.61 -1.09 -20.76
CA LEU A 289 24.40 -0.26 -20.81
C LEU A 289 23.26 -0.94 -21.56
N VAL A 290 23.56 -1.52 -22.73
CA VAL A 290 22.57 -2.24 -23.55
C VAL A 290 22.06 -3.49 -22.84
N LYS A 291 22.95 -4.26 -22.19
CA LYS A 291 22.56 -5.46 -21.45
C LYS A 291 21.61 -5.16 -20.28
N ASN A 292 21.80 -4.01 -19.62
CA ASN A 292 21.07 -3.64 -18.39
C ASN A 292 20.01 -2.54 -18.63
N SER A 293 19.64 -2.29 -19.88
CA SER A 293 18.72 -1.23 -20.28
C SER A 293 17.29 -1.43 -19.76
N ALA A 294 16.40 -0.48 -20.06
CA ALA A 294 15.00 -0.54 -19.63
C ALA A 294 14.29 -1.85 -20.08
N GLU A 295 14.65 -2.39 -21.25
CA GLU A 295 14.06 -3.59 -21.86
C GLU A 295 14.31 -4.87 -21.08
N THR A 296 15.40 -4.94 -20.30
CA THR A 296 15.78 -6.13 -19.53
C THR A 296 15.45 -6.00 -18.04
N SER A 297 14.91 -4.86 -17.62
CA SER A 297 14.66 -4.52 -16.23
C SER A 297 13.26 -4.88 -15.76
N THR A 298 13.14 -5.35 -14.52
CA THR A 298 11.85 -5.66 -13.87
C THR A 298 11.23 -4.49 -13.11
N LYS A 299 11.92 -3.33 -13.09
CA LYS A 299 11.48 -2.16 -12.34
C LYS A 299 10.25 -1.53 -12.99
N GLU A 300 9.32 -1.05 -12.17
CA GLU A 300 8.15 -0.29 -12.65
C GLU A 300 8.56 0.90 -13.52
N SER A 301 9.62 1.63 -13.12
CA SER A 301 10.12 2.78 -13.89
C SER A 301 10.47 2.39 -15.31
N SER A 302 11.14 1.25 -15.52
CA SER A 302 11.62 0.80 -16.82
C SER A 302 10.45 0.48 -17.76
N LEU A 303 9.47 -0.29 -17.28
CA LEU A 303 8.26 -0.60 -18.04
C LEU A 303 7.47 0.67 -18.39
N ARG A 304 7.32 1.60 -17.44
CA ARG A 304 6.59 2.85 -17.68
C ARG A 304 7.34 3.81 -18.59
N ILE A 305 8.67 3.83 -18.54
CA ILE A 305 9.51 4.58 -19.49
C ILE A 305 9.22 4.05 -20.89
N LEU A 306 9.44 2.76 -21.13
CA LEU A 306 9.24 2.13 -22.44
C LEU A 306 7.83 2.35 -22.99
N ALA A 307 6.80 2.20 -22.15
CA ALA A 307 5.41 2.41 -22.55
C ALA A 307 5.07 3.89 -22.87
N SER A 308 5.90 4.85 -22.42
CA SER A 308 5.67 6.28 -22.60
C SER A 308 6.40 6.90 -23.79
N LEU A 309 7.38 6.20 -24.38
CA LEU A 309 8.22 6.78 -25.43
C LEU A 309 7.49 6.85 -26.77
N ASP A 310 7.78 7.92 -27.51
CA ASP A 310 7.51 7.99 -28.94
C ASP A 310 8.52 7.10 -29.69
N LYS A 311 8.02 6.16 -30.49
CA LYS A 311 8.84 5.17 -31.20
C LYS A 311 9.76 5.80 -32.26
N GLU A 312 9.35 6.94 -32.81
CA GLU A 312 10.10 7.64 -33.86
C GLU A 312 11.23 8.49 -33.28
N LYS A 313 11.16 8.84 -31.99
CA LYS A 313 12.15 9.72 -31.33
C LYS A 313 13.17 8.92 -30.51
N THR A 314 14.44 9.30 -30.61
CA THR A 314 15.48 8.86 -29.67
C THR A 314 15.61 9.87 -28.53
N TYR A 315 15.54 9.40 -27.29
CA TYR A 315 15.66 10.25 -26.09
C TYR A 315 17.05 10.07 -25.49
N LEU A 316 17.89 11.10 -25.53
CA LEU A 316 19.23 11.03 -24.97
C LEU A 316 19.26 11.36 -23.46
N ALA A 317 18.33 12.16 -22.96
CA ALA A 317 18.25 12.48 -21.53
C ALA A 317 17.04 11.83 -20.85
N ILE A 318 17.26 11.22 -19.68
CA ILE A 318 16.19 10.65 -18.84
C ILE A 318 15.12 11.71 -18.53
N THR A 319 15.55 12.94 -18.26
CA THR A 319 14.69 14.09 -17.94
C THR A 319 13.80 14.54 -19.10
N GLU A 320 14.11 14.12 -20.34
CA GLU A 320 13.29 14.44 -21.51
C GLU A 320 12.15 13.45 -21.74
N THR A 321 12.25 12.26 -21.16
CA THR A 321 11.25 11.20 -21.34
C THR A 321 9.88 11.66 -20.83
N PRO A 322 8.77 11.29 -21.50
CA PRO A 322 7.43 11.64 -21.04
C PRO A 322 7.13 11.10 -19.63
N PHE A 323 7.61 9.89 -19.32
CA PHE A 323 7.49 9.32 -17.98
C PHE A 323 8.14 10.20 -16.91
N TRP A 324 9.39 10.61 -17.10
CA TRP A 324 10.08 11.45 -16.10
C TRP A 324 9.35 12.78 -15.89
N LYS A 325 8.96 13.45 -16.98
CA LYS A 325 8.22 14.72 -16.94
C LYS A 325 6.91 14.59 -16.18
N ASN A 326 6.12 13.56 -16.47
CA ASN A 326 4.85 13.33 -15.76
C ASN A 326 5.09 12.96 -14.29
N ARG A 327 6.15 12.20 -13.97
CA ARG A 327 6.45 11.77 -12.60
C ARG A 327 6.88 12.92 -11.69
N HIS A 328 7.50 13.97 -12.25
CA HIS A 328 8.04 15.13 -11.53
C HIS A 328 7.25 16.42 -11.77
N LYS A 329 6.10 16.37 -12.46
CA LYS A 329 5.32 17.57 -12.85
C LYS A 329 4.82 18.42 -11.68
N GLU A 330 4.67 17.81 -10.50
CA GLU A 330 4.16 18.47 -9.28
C GLU A 330 5.28 19.11 -8.46
N ILE A 331 6.55 18.94 -8.86
CA ILE A 331 7.68 19.59 -8.21
C ILE A 331 7.74 21.04 -8.68
N ASP A 332 7.72 21.98 -7.74
CA ASP A 332 7.88 23.39 -8.04
C ASP A 332 9.24 23.62 -8.73
N LYS A 333 9.23 24.38 -9.84
CA LYS A 333 10.45 24.70 -10.61
C LYS A 333 11.50 25.44 -9.77
N ALA A 334 11.10 26.14 -8.70
CA ALA A 334 12.00 26.78 -7.76
C ALA A 334 12.90 25.79 -7.02
N VAL A 335 12.45 24.54 -6.83
CA VAL A 335 13.24 23.47 -6.21
C VAL A 335 14.54 23.23 -6.98
N PHE A 336 14.46 23.18 -8.32
CA PHE A 336 15.65 22.98 -9.16
C PHE A 336 16.61 24.17 -9.17
N LYS A 337 16.22 25.33 -8.62
CA LYS A 337 17.10 26.50 -8.49
C LYS A 337 17.89 26.52 -7.18
N ARG A 338 17.56 25.64 -6.23
CA ARG A 338 18.31 25.55 -4.96
C ARG A 338 19.73 25.07 -5.22
N ALA A 339 20.69 25.60 -4.47
CA ALA A 339 22.11 25.30 -4.65
C ALA A 339 22.46 23.82 -4.44
N ASP A 340 21.72 23.12 -3.58
CA ASP A 340 21.90 21.69 -3.28
C ASP A 340 21.36 20.75 -4.36
N ILE A 341 20.50 21.24 -5.26
CA ILE A 341 19.90 20.46 -6.37
C ILE A 341 20.46 20.94 -7.71
N GLY A 342 20.33 22.24 -8.00
CA GLY A 342 20.91 22.95 -9.14
C GLY A 342 20.29 22.66 -10.51
N LYS A 343 19.99 21.39 -10.81
CA LYS A 343 19.42 20.97 -12.10
C LYS A 343 18.56 19.71 -11.98
N PRO A 344 17.56 19.54 -12.87
CA PRO A 344 16.71 18.34 -12.90
C PRO A 344 17.45 17.01 -13.05
N SER A 345 18.64 17.03 -13.65
CA SER A 345 19.46 15.83 -13.85
C SER A 345 20.23 15.40 -12.60
N ASN A 346 20.32 16.22 -11.54
CA ASN A 346 20.95 15.85 -10.27
C ASN A 346 20.03 14.96 -9.44
N CYS A 347 19.72 13.76 -9.94
CA CYS A 347 18.78 12.85 -9.32
C CYS A 347 19.23 12.41 -7.92
N LYS A 348 20.54 12.32 -7.65
CA LYS A 348 21.10 11.97 -6.33
C LYS A 348 20.75 12.97 -5.23
N ALA A 349 20.51 14.23 -5.59
CA ALA A 349 20.07 15.23 -4.62
C ALA A 349 18.74 14.83 -3.96
N CYS A 350 17.91 14.05 -4.66
CA CYS A 350 16.56 13.66 -4.23
C CYS A 350 16.43 12.16 -3.93
N HIS A 351 17.21 11.31 -4.62
CA HIS A 351 17.15 9.85 -4.57
C HIS A 351 18.45 9.28 -4.02
N ASP A 352 18.48 8.89 -2.74
CA ASP A 352 19.71 8.50 -2.05
C ASP A 352 20.44 7.31 -2.67
N ASN A 353 19.67 6.31 -3.12
CA ASN A 353 20.22 5.05 -3.61
C ASN A 353 20.25 4.95 -5.15
N ILE A 354 20.10 6.08 -5.88
CA ILE A 354 20.02 6.03 -7.35
C ILE A 354 21.30 5.46 -7.97
N GLU A 355 22.47 5.80 -7.45
CA GLU A 355 23.75 5.29 -7.96
C GLU A 355 23.97 3.80 -7.64
N ASN A 356 23.07 3.19 -6.86
CA ASN A 356 23.04 1.75 -6.60
C ASN A 356 21.86 1.07 -7.30
N GLY A 357 21.22 1.72 -8.28
CA GLY A 357 20.12 1.11 -9.04
C GLY A 357 18.79 1.02 -8.27
N LEU A 358 18.63 1.75 -7.16
CA LEU A 358 17.38 1.78 -6.40
C LEU A 358 16.70 3.14 -6.49
N LEU A 359 15.37 3.11 -6.72
CA LEU A 359 14.51 4.28 -6.84
C LEU A 359 13.22 4.10 -6.01
N ASN A 360 13.37 3.54 -4.81
CA ASN A 360 12.24 3.26 -3.94
C ASN A 360 11.56 4.56 -3.49
N ASN A 361 10.24 4.56 -3.44
CA ASN A 361 9.47 5.74 -3.02
C ASN A 361 9.79 6.16 -1.57
N ARG A 362 10.16 5.22 -0.69
CA ARG A 362 10.49 5.46 0.71
C ARG A 362 11.89 6.06 0.94
N ASP A 363 12.77 5.99 -0.07
CA ASP A 363 14.15 6.48 -0.02
C ASP A 363 14.29 7.87 -0.67
N ILE A 364 13.16 8.51 -1.00
CA ILE A 364 13.14 9.86 -1.58
C ILE A 364 13.24 10.88 -0.43
N LYS A 365 14.18 11.81 -0.53
CA LYS A 365 14.37 12.85 0.48
C LYS A 365 13.15 13.79 0.55
N PRO A 366 12.84 14.32 1.74
CA PRO A 366 11.94 15.46 1.85
C PRO A 366 12.62 16.67 1.20
N ILE A 367 11.96 17.27 0.21
CA ILE A 367 12.50 18.39 -0.58
C ILE A 367 11.60 19.59 -0.45
#